data_AF-F0FZL0-F1
#
_entry.id   AF-F0FZL0-F1
#
_cell.length_a   1.000
_cell.length_b   1.000
_cell.length_c   1.000
_cell.angle_alpha   90.00
_cell.angle_beta   90.00
_cell.angle_gamma   90.00
#
_symmetry.space_group_name_H-M   'P 1'
#
loop_
_entity.id
_entity.type
_entity.pdbx_description
1 polymer ?
#
loop_
_entity_poly.entity_id
_entity_poly.type
_entity_poly.pdbx_seq_one_letter_code
_entity_poly.pdbx_strand_id
1 'polypeptide(L)'
;SQIGGGALPVDQLPSAGLVVRTPDGKRGGRALGQLEKRLRDWPRPVIGRVADNALRLDLRCLEAADEAAFVAQCAQAAGPAA
;
A
#
# COMPACT_ATOMS: atom_id res chain seq x y z
N SER A 1 -10.59 -7.08 -5.44
CA SER A 1 -9.24 -6.66 -5.87
C SER A 1 -8.81 -7.60 -6.99
N GLN A 2 -8.16 -7.12 -8.06
CA GLN A 2 -7.96 -7.91 -9.29
C GLN A 2 -6.67 -8.73 -9.23
N ILE A 3 -6.72 -9.98 -9.70
CA ILE A 3 -5.54 -10.84 -9.90
C ILE A 3 -5.17 -10.83 -11.40
N GLY A 4 -3.87 -10.80 -11.71
CA GLY A 4 -3.35 -11.01 -13.06
C GLY A 4 -2.93 -9.73 -13.79
N GLY A 5 -1.62 -9.62 -14.08
CA GLY A 5 -1.01 -8.48 -14.76
C GLY A 5 -1.16 -8.44 -16.29
N GLY A 6 -2.11 -9.15 -16.90
CA GLY A 6 -2.25 -9.10 -18.36
C GLY A 6 -3.11 -10.13 -19.09
N ALA A 7 -3.86 -11.01 -18.42
CA ALA A 7 -4.73 -11.97 -19.10
C ALA A 7 -6.13 -11.99 -18.46
N LEU A 8 -7.11 -11.49 -19.23
CA LEU A 8 -8.58 -11.58 -19.06
C LEU A 8 -9.19 -11.10 -17.71
N PRO A 9 -10.22 -10.24 -17.71
CA PRO A 9 -10.84 -9.74 -16.49
C PRO A 9 -11.84 -10.77 -15.96
N VAL A 10 -11.38 -11.80 -15.25
CA VAL A 10 -12.30 -12.91 -14.92
C VAL A 10 -12.57 -13.20 -13.46
N ASP A 11 -11.80 -12.72 -12.47
CA ASP A 11 -12.18 -12.94 -11.08
C ASP A 11 -11.97 -11.74 -10.16
N GLN A 12 -13.10 -11.19 -9.68
CA GLN A 12 -13.12 -10.29 -8.53
C GLN A 12 -13.14 -11.11 -7.26
N LEU A 13 -11.97 -11.24 -6.63
CA LEU A 13 -11.87 -11.90 -5.34
C LEU A 13 -12.06 -10.88 -4.20
N PRO A 14 -12.81 -11.24 -3.14
CA PRO A 14 -12.88 -10.45 -1.93
C PRO A 14 -11.48 -10.31 -1.34
N SER A 15 -11.17 -9.12 -0.85
CA SER A 15 -9.88 -8.81 -0.23
C SER A 15 -10.05 -7.79 0.87
N ALA A 16 -9.15 -7.83 1.85
CA ALA A 16 -8.91 -6.73 2.77
C ALA A 16 -7.72 -5.90 2.26
N GLY A 17 -7.81 -4.57 2.39
CA GLY A 17 -6.74 -3.68 1.99
C GLY A 17 -6.65 -2.46 2.89
N LEU A 18 -5.43 -1.95 3.05
CA LEU A 18 -5.17 -0.69 3.75
C LEU A 18 -5.26 0.46 2.74
N VAL A 19 -5.95 1.53 3.12
CA VAL A 19 -6.16 2.69 2.26
C VAL A 19 -5.66 3.93 2.98
N VAL A 20 -4.62 4.56 2.43
CA VAL A 20 -4.08 5.82 2.93
C VAL A 20 -4.57 6.97 2.05
N ARG A 21 -5.18 7.98 2.68
CA ARG A 21 -5.68 9.18 2.04
C ARG A 21 -5.04 10.42 2.66
N THR A 22 -4.80 11.42 1.83
CA THR A 22 -4.43 12.74 2.34
C THR A 22 -5.69 13.46 2.87
N PRO A 23 -5.60 14.21 3.97
CA PRO A 23 -6.75 14.94 4.54
C PRO A 23 -7.45 15.84 3.52
N ASP A 24 -6.68 16.46 2.62
CA ASP A 24 -7.19 17.51 1.72
C ASP A 24 -7.88 16.99 0.45
N GLY A 25 -7.91 15.68 0.22
CA GLY A 25 -8.70 14.95 -0.81
C GLY A 25 -8.47 15.29 -2.31
N LYS A 26 -8.18 16.55 -2.66
CA LYS A 26 -8.16 17.09 -4.03
C LYS A 26 -6.77 17.46 -4.54
N ARG A 27 -5.78 17.65 -3.64
CA ARG A 27 -4.39 18.00 -3.99
C ARG A 27 -3.36 16.95 -3.55
N GLY A 28 -3.84 15.78 -3.13
CA GLY A 28 -3.03 14.73 -2.53
C GLY A 28 -2.11 13.97 -3.47
N GLY A 29 -2.26 14.08 -4.80
CA GLY A 29 -1.52 13.26 -5.77
C GLY A 29 0.00 13.28 -5.58
N ARG A 30 0.57 14.47 -5.34
CA ARG A 30 2.01 14.60 -5.05
C ARG A 30 2.41 13.95 -3.73
N ALA A 31 1.62 14.14 -2.67
CA ALA A 31 1.89 13.55 -1.37
C ALA A 31 1.74 12.02 -1.38
N LEU A 32 0.78 11.49 -2.13
CA LEU A 32 0.60 10.05 -2.35
C LEU A 32 1.76 9.46 -3.15
N GLY A 33 2.24 10.14 -4.21
CA GLY A 33 3.42 9.70 -4.95
C GLY A 33 4.70 9.75 -4.10
N GLN A 34 4.84 10.75 -3.23
CA GLN A 34 5.94 10.80 -2.26
C GLN A 34 5.86 9.67 -1.24
N LEU A 35 4.65 9.35 -0.74
CA LEU A 35 4.44 8.21 0.15
C LEU A 35 4.76 6.88 -0.54
N GLU A 36 4.26 6.67 -1.76
CA GLU A 36 4.54 5.48 -2.57
C GLU A 36 6.05 5.32 -2.81
N LYS A 37 6.74 6.40 -3.16
CA LYS A 37 8.21 6.40 -3.29
C LYS A 37 8.89 6.03 -1.96
N ARG A 38 8.49 6.64 -0.84
CA ARG A 38 9.08 6.33 0.47
C ARG A 38 8.92 4.86 0.86
N LEU A 39 7.76 4.27 0.59
CA LEU A 39 7.51 2.85 0.84
C LEU A 39 8.36 1.94 -0.05
N ARG A 40 8.60 2.33 -1.30
CA ARG A 40 9.51 1.65 -2.23
C ARG A 40 10.96 1.72 -1.76
N ASP A 41 11.35 2.81 -1.13
CA ASP A 41 12.71 3.07 -0.64
C ASP A 41 12.99 2.44 0.76
N TRP A 42 12.01 1.74 1.37
CA TRP A 42 12.22 1.01 2.63
C TRP A 42 13.19 -0.18 2.47
N PRO A 43 13.82 -0.64 3.56
CA PRO A 43 14.72 -1.81 3.51
C PRO A 43 14.07 -3.04 2.88
N ARG A 44 12.77 -3.24 3.12
CA ARG A 44 11.94 -4.15 2.33
C ARG A 44 10.93 -3.29 1.56
N PRO A 45 11.05 -3.19 0.22
CA PRO A 45 10.17 -2.37 -0.58
C PRO A 45 8.71 -2.79 -0.44
N VAL A 46 7.82 -1.83 -0.14
CA VAL A 46 6.38 -2.04 -0.12
C VAL A 46 5.77 -1.34 -1.33
N ILE A 47 5.14 -2.12 -2.22
CA ILE A 47 4.55 -1.60 -3.45
C ILE A 47 3.04 -1.55 -3.31
N GLY A 48 2.49 -0.34 -3.40
CA GLY A 48 1.06 -0.09 -3.38
C GLY A 48 0.54 0.43 -4.70
N ARG A 49 -0.78 0.48 -4.84
CA ARG A 49 -1.47 1.07 -6.00
C ARG A 49 -2.01 2.45 -5.63
N VAL A 50 -1.67 3.46 -6.41
CA VAL A 50 -2.31 4.79 -6.33
C VAL A 50 -3.52 4.81 -7.26
N ALA A 51 -4.72 4.94 -6.68
CA ALA A 51 -5.98 5.06 -7.41
C ALA A 51 -7.02 5.78 -6.56
N ASP A 52 -7.92 6.54 -7.18
CA ASP A 52 -9.00 7.27 -6.50
C ASP A 52 -8.51 8.21 -5.38
N ASN A 53 -7.42 8.94 -5.62
CA ASN A 53 -6.76 9.81 -4.64
C ASN A 53 -6.42 9.10 -3.31
N ALA A 54 -6.05 7.83 -3.40
CA ALA A 54 -5.59 7.04 -2.28
C ALA A 54 -4.45 6.11 -2.68
N LEU A 55 -3.57 5.83 -1.73
CA LEU A 55 -2.64 4.71 -1.82
C LEU A 55 -3.31 3.48 -1.22
N ARG A 56 -3.33 2.38 -1.96
CA ARG A 56 -3.98 1.12 -1.59
C ARG A 56 -2.94 0.01 -1.49
N LEU A 57 -2.94 -0.70 -0.36
CA LEU A 57 -2.16 -1.91 -0.14
C LEU A 57 -3.12 -3.10 -0.05
N ASP A 58 -2.95 -4.11 -0.90
CA ASP A 58 -3.76 -5.33 -0.90
C ASP A 58 -3.12 -6.37 0.01
N LEU A 59 -3.79 -6.77 1.10
CA LEU A 59 -3.22 -7.69 2.09
C LEU A 59 -3.15 -9.13 1.60
N ARG A 60 -3.84 -9.49 0.51
CA ARG A 60 -3.66 -10.82 -0.10
C ARG A 60 -2.27 -11.03 -0.69
N CYS A 61 -1.57 -9.93 -1.00
CA CYS A 61 -0.18 -9.99 -1.48
C CYS A 61 0.83 -10.05 -0.33
N LEU A 62 0.37 -10.04 0.93
CA LEU A 62 1.21 -10.22 2.10
C LEU A 62 1.14 -11.68 2.54
N GLU A 63 2.24 -12.38 2.35
CA GLU A 63 2.38 -13.76 2.82
C GLU A 63 2.42 -13.80 4.35
N ALA A 64 1.86 -14.85 4.96
CA ALA A 64 1.81 -15.00 6.41
C ALA A 64 3.22 -14.98 7.07
N ALA A 65 4.22 -15.50 6.36
CA ALA A 65 5.62 -15.47 6.82
C ALA A 65 6.23 -14.05 6.82
N ASP A 66 5.69 -13.14 6.02
CA ASP A 66 6.19 -11.77 5.87
C ASP A 66 5.45 -10.76 6.74
N GLU A 67 4.30 -11.12 7.31
CA GLU A 67 3.45 -10.24 8.11
C GLU A 67 4.20 -9.62 9.29
N ALA A 68 4.93 -10.43 10.07
CA ALA A 68 5.67 -9.95 11.23
C ALA A 68 6.75 -8.92 10.85
N ALA A 69 7.45 -9.15 9.73
CA ALA A 69 8.44 -8.22 9.23
C ALA A 69 7.80 -6.93 8.68
N PHE A 70 6.64 -7.04 8.03
CA PHE A 70 5.87 -5.90 7.56
C PHE A 70 5.40 -5.01 8.72
N VAL A 71 4.90 -5.60 9.81
CA VAL A 71 4.51 -4.86 11.01
C VAL A 71 5.72 -4.20 11.67
N ALA A 72 6.84 -4.92 11.80
CA ALA A 72 8.05 -4.39 12.41
C ALA A 72 8.64 -3.18 11.65
N GLN A 73 8.65 -3.20 10.31
CA GLN A 73 9.10 -2.04 9.53
C GLN A 73 8.12 -0.85 9.61
N CYS A 74 6.81 -1.11 9.71
CA CYS A 74 5.82 -0.05 9.88
C CYS A 74 6.04 0.68 11.22
N ALA A 75 6.31 -0.07 12.29
CA ALA A 75 6.62 0.50 13.60
C ALA A 75 7.90 1.35 13.57
N GLN A 76 8.94 0.90 12.86
CA GLN A 76 10.18 1.67 12.69
C GLN A 76 9.97 2.95 11.87
N ALA A 77 9.15 2.88 10.82
CA ALA A 77 8.88 4.02 9.94
C ALA A 77 7.93 5.06 10.53
N ALA A 78 7.11 4.68 11.52
CA ALA A 78 6.22 5.60 12.22
C ALA A 78 6.97 6.65 13.04
N GLY A 79 8.24 6.41 13.40
CA GLY A 79 8.94 7.20 14.42
C GLY A 79 8.19 7.20 15.76
N PRO A 80 8.77 7.73 16.85
CA PRO A 80 7.95 8.01 18.03
C PRO A 80 6.86 9.00 17.63
N ALA A 81 5.60 8.66 17.89
CA ALA A 81 4.48 9.57 17.72
C ALA A 81 4.78 10.83 18.55
N ALA A 82 4.99 11.96 17.86
CA ALA A 82 5.10 13.29 18.47
C ALA A 82 3.71 13.85 18.73
#